data_AF-A0A6J1AAX4-F1
#
_entry.id   AF-A0A6J1AAX4-F1
#
_cell.length_a   1.000
_cell.length_b   1.000
_cell.length_c   1.000
_cell.angle_alpha   90.00
_cell.angle_beta   90.00
_cell.angle_gamma   90.00
#
_symmetry.space_group_name_H-M   'P 1'
#
loop_
_entity.id
_entity.type
_entity.pdbx_description
1 polymer ?
#
loop_
_entity_poly.entity_id
_entity_poly.type
_entity_poly.pdbx_seq_one_letter_code
_entity_poly.pdbx_strand_id
1 'polypeptide(L)'
;MNLLILLCFIFLSPAFTSADILFQGFNWQSWRKEGGFYNFLKSSVPELASSGITHVWLPPPSQSRDPEGYYPGRLYDLNASKYGSQAELKSLVEAFHQNGIKCIADIVVNHRSTEREDAQGVFFEGGTPDGRLDGGPSLICNNDPNFTYGTGSPDSGRDFPFGPDVDLLNTTTQQQLSDWMNWLKTDIGFDGWRFDFVIGYATSITKFFMEQTKPDFAVAEKWDDFTLGQEDAHRNALRDWVGAAGGAITAFDFTTKFIFNQAIKGELGRLKDSNGNPAGMIGVLPQNAVTFIDNHDTWSQRLAPFSDDPDKVAQGYVYILTHPGIPSIFYDHFLEWGLKDPIKNLTAIRKKHGINPTSKVKILAAESDLYMAEIDEKIIMKIGPKGDLGNLLPSTYQLAYPGKDFAVWEKI
;
A
#
# COMPACT_ATOMS: atom_id res chain seq x y z
N MET A 1 -16.32 -18.83 59.23
CA MET A 1 -16.61 -17.68 58.34
C MET A 1 -15.96 -18.00 57.00
N ASN A 2 -16.74 -18.56 56.08
CA ASN A 2 -16.28 -19.02 54.76
C ASN A 2 -16.14 -17.82 53.83
N LEU A 3 -15.00 -17.69 53.16
CA LEU A 3 -14.84 -16.77 52.04
C LEU A 3 -14.45 -17.60 50.81
N LEU A 4 -15.45 -17.99 50.02
CA LEU A 4 -15.26 -18.54 48.68
C LEU A 4 -14.93 -17.37 47.75
N ILE A 5 -13.71 -17.34 47.22
CA ILE A 5 -13.32 -16.42 46.15
C ILE A 5 -13.75 -17.06 44.83
N LEU A 6 -14.78 -16.49 44.20
CA LEU A 6 -15.26 -16.88 42.88
C LEU A 6 -14.34 -16.24 41.82
N LEU A 7 -13.41 -17.02 41.28
CA LEU A 7 -12.63 -16.64 40.10
C LEU A 7 -13.50 -16.76 38.85
N CYS A 8 -14.07 -15.64 38.40
CA CYS A 8 -14.66 -15.53 37.08
C CYS A 8 -13.54 -15.53 36.02
N PHE A 9 -13.34 -16.66 35.35
CA PHE A 9 -12.59 -16.73 34.11
C PHE A 9 -13.42 -16.06 33.00
N ILE A 10 -13.12 -14.80 32.69
CA ILE A 10 -13.57 -14.18 31.45
C ILE A 10 -12.78 -14.86 30.33
N PHE A 11 -13.41 -15.81 29.64
CA PHE A 11 -12.94 -16.26 28.34
C PHE A 11 -13.12 -15.09 27.37
N LEU A 12 -12.07 -14.29 27.18
CA LEU A 12 -11.93 -13.48 25.99
C LEU A 12 -11.76 -14.45 24.83
N SER A 13 -12.86 -14.75 24.14
CA SER A 13 -12.77 -15.27 22.77
C SER A 13 -11.86 -14.32 21.99
N PRO A 14 -10.80 -14.81 21.30
CA PRO A 14 -10.07 -13.94 20.41
C PRO A 14 -11.08 -13.42 19.40
N ALA A 15 -11.31 -12.11 19.38
CA ALA A 15 -11.96 -11.48 18.25
C ALA A 15 -11.12 -11.91 17.04
N PHE A 16 -11.70 -12.68 16.14
CA PHE A 16 -11.07 -12.96 14.86
C PHE A 16 -10.93 -11.61 14.15
N THR A 17 -9.80 -10.94 14.36
CA THR A 17 -9.43 -9.77 13.58
C THR A 17 -9.25 -10.28 12.16
N SER A 18 -10.16 -9.89 11.27
CA SER A 18 -10.03 -10.21 9.84
C SER A 18 -8.67 -9.70 9.38
N ALA A 19 -7.93 -10.54 8.65
CA ALA A 19 -6.66 -10.14 8.07
C ALA A 19 -6.84 -8.89 7.19
N ASP A 20 -5.84 -8.02 7.21
CA ASP A 20 -5.91 -6.75 6.50
C ASP A 20 -5.98 -6.94 4.98
N ILE A 21 -6.85 -6.15 4.36
CA ILE A 21 -6.99 -6.02 2.91
C ILE A 21 -7.02 -4.54 2.61
N LEU A 22 -5.95 -4.07 1.96
CA LEU A 22 -5.81 -2.68 1.55
C LEU A 22 -6.54 -2.47 0.22
N PHE A 23 -7.08 -1.27 0.03
CA PHE A 23 -7.63 -0.81 -1.23
C PHE A 23 -6.98 0.53 -1.56
N GLN A 24 -6.25 0.62 -2.66
CA GLN A 24 -5.87 1.93 -3.19
C GLN A 24 -7.13 2.58 -3.74
N GLY A 25 -7.60 3.62 -3.05
CA GLY A 25 -8.90 4.25 -3.28
C GLY A 25 -8.91 5.32 -4.36
N PHE A 26 -7.95 5.32 -5.29
CA PHE A 26 -7.83 6.29 -6.38
C PHE A 26 -6.94 5.77 -7.51
N ASN A 27 -7.01 6.45 -8.65
CA ASN A 27 -6.10 6.33 -9.79
C ASN A 27 -5.52 7.71 -10.17
N TRP A 28 -4.63 7.76 -11.15
CA TRP A 28 -3.97 9.01 -11.56
C TRP A 28 -4.94 10.08 -12.09
N GLN A 29 -6.11 9.70 -12.61
CA GLN A 29 -7.10 10.62 -13.16
C GLN A 29 -8.20 11.03 -12.17
N SER A 30 -8.12 10.55 -10.93
CA SER A 30 -9.18 10.71 -9.93
C SER A 30 -9.46 12.17 -9.58
N TRP A 31 -8.47 13.05 -9.67
CA TRP A 31 -8.61 14.50 -9.48
C TRP A 31 -9.54 15.17 -10.50
N ARG A 32 -9.80 14.52 -11.65
CA ARG A 32 -10.69 15.03 -12.70
C ARG A 32 -12.16 14.72 -12.47
N LYS A 33 -12.50 14.02 -11.39
CA LYS A 33 -13.87 13.56 -11.16
C LYS A 33 -14.83 14.73 -10.98
N GLU A 34 -15.80 14.85 -11.89
CA GLU A 34 -16.86 15.85 -11.79
C GLU A 34 -17.63 15.68 -10.46
N GLY A 35 -17.91 16.80 -9.79
CA GLY A 35 -18.57 16.80 -8.47
C GLY A 35 -17.65 16.47 -7.29
N GLY A 36 -16.34 16.32 -7.52
CA GLY A 36 -15.34 16.06 -6.50
C GLY A 36 -15.12 14.57 -6.24
N PHE A 37 -13.85 14.17 -6.18
CA PHE A 37 -13.47 12.77 -6.00
C PHE A 37 -13.91 12.19 -4.66
N TYR A 38 -13.78 12.96 -3.57
CA TYR A 38 -14.17 12.48 -2.25
C TYR A 38 -15.67 12.15 -2.16
N ASN A 39 -16.53 12.96 -2.78
CA ASN A 39 -17.97 12.70 -2.84
C ASN A 39 -18.28 11.43 -3.65
N PHE A 40 -17.58 11.26 -4.78
CA PHE A 40 -17.72 10.05 -5.58
C PHE A 40 -17.31 8.79 -4.80
N LEU A 41 -16.12 8.81 -4.18
CA LEU A 41 -15.62 7.64 -3.44
C LEU A 41 -16.51 7.33 -2.23
N LYS A 42 -17.05 8.35 -1.55
CA LYS A 42 -18.00 8.19 -0.45
C LYS A 42 -19.22 7.36 -0.87
N SER A 43 -19.71 7.54 -2.09
CA SER A 43 -20.85 6.74 -2.59
C SER A 43 -20.53 5.25 -2.78
N SER A 44 -19.25 4.89 -2.89
CA SER A 44 -18.78 3.51 -3.07
C SER A 44 -18.48 2.79 -1.75
N VAL A 45 -18.48 3.48 -0.60
CA VAL A 45 -18.10 2.93 0.70
C VAL A 45 -18.88 1.64 1.08
N PRO A 46 -20.22 1.57 0.95
CA PRO A 46 -20.94 0.35 1.31
C PRO A 46 -20.53 -0.87 0.48
N GLU A 47 -20.24 -0.68 -0.81
CA GLU A 47 -19.78 -1.75 -1.69
C GLU A 47 -18.38 -2.22 -1.27
N LEU A 48 -17.45 -1.29 -1.03
CA LEU A 48 -16.08 -1.60 -0.59
C LEU A 48 -16.10 -2.39 0.73
N ALA A 49 -16.91 -1.97 1.70
CA ALA A 49 -17.06 -2.65 2.98
C ALA A 49 -17.63 -4.06 2.84
N SER A 50 -18.69 -4.22 2.02
CA SER A 50 -19.28 -5.54 1.74
C SER A 50 -18.32 -6.50 1.04
N SER A 51 -17.25 -5.97 0.44
CA SER A 51 -16.22 -6.72 -0.29
C SER A 51 -15.06 -7.18 0.59
N GLY A 52 -15.10 -6.88 1.89
CA GLY A 52 -14.11 -7.32 2.88
C GLY A 52 -12.85 -6.46 2.94
N ILE A 53 -12.84 -5.30 2.27
CA ILE A 53 -11.77 -4.30 2.40
C ILE A 53 -11.75 -3.80 3.85
N THR A 54 -10.56 -3.67 4.45
CA THR A 54 -10.39 -3.20 5.83
C THR A 54 -9.65 -1.86 5.92
N HIS A 55 -8.85 -1.53 4.90
CA HIS A 55 -8.11 -0.28 4.82
C HIS A 55 -8.28 0.35 3.44
N VAL A 56 -8.39 1.67 3.38
CA VAL A 56 -8.38 2.43 2.13
C VAL A 56 -7.23 3.44 2.13
N TRP A 57 -6.38 3.36 1.12
CA TRP A 57 -5.34 4.37 0.84
C TRP A 57 -5.93 5.48 -0.02
N LEU A 58 -5.99 6.68 0.54
CA LEU A 58 -6.48 7.91 -0.10
C LEU A 58 -5.31 8.72 -0.65
N PRO A 59 -5.53 9.51 -1.72
CA PRO A 59 -4.46 10.29 -2.35
C PRO A 59 -3.92 11.40 -1.42
N PRO A 60 -2.79 12.04 -1.76
CA PRO A 60 -2.26 13.16 -0.99
C PRO A 60 -3.32 14.26 -0.80
N PRO A 61 -3.68 14.62 0.45
CA PRO A 61 -4.85 15.47 0.70
C PRO A 61 -4.55 16.97 0.65
N SER A 62 -3.27 17.36 0.65
CA SER A 62 -2.84 18.75 0.78
C SER A 62 -2.94 19.55 -0.51
N GLN A 63 -2.78 20.86 -0.39
CA GLN A 63 -2.51 21.70 -1.54
C GLN A 63 -1.25 21.21 -2.26
N SER A 64 -1.34 21.16 -3.59
CA SER A 64 -0.24 20.74 -4.45
C SER A 64 -0.15 21.57 -5.72
N ARG A 65 1.03 21.63 -6.34
CA ARG A 65 1.24 22.31 -7.63
C ARG A 65 0.72 21.48 -8.79
N ASP A 66 0.95 20.18 -8.76
CA ASP A 66 0.28 19.20 -9.63
C ASP A 66 -1.10 18.85 -9.08
N PRO A 67 -2.06 18.50 -9.94
CA PRO A 67 -3.40 18.15 -9.48
C PRO A 67 -3.50 16.77 -8.82
N GLU A 68 -2.52 15.88 -9.01
CA GLU A 68 -2.46 14.55 -8.40
C GLU A 68 -2.00 14.54 -6.94
N GLY A 69 -1.36 15.62 -6.48
CA GLY A 69 -1.01 15.80 -5.06
C GLY A 69 0.44 15.47 -4.71
N TYR A 70 1.27 15.05 -5.68
CA TYR A 70 2.65 14.59 -5.47
C TYR A 70 3.70 15.68 -5.62
N TYR A 71 3.31 16.95 -5.65
CA TYR A 71 4.20 18.10 -5.53
C TYR A 71 3.65 19.11 -4.50
N PRO A 72 3.48 18.66 -3.23
CA PRO A 72 2.71 19.37 -2.22
C PRO A 72 3.38 20.68 -1.79
N GLY A 73 2.59 21.67 -1.36
CA GLY A 73 3.09 22.95 -0.86
C GLY A 73 2.59 23.24 0.55
N ARG A 74 1.44 23.90 0.66
CA ARG A 74 0.78 24.21 1.92
C ARG A 74 0.14 22.97 2.53
N LEU A 75 0.91 22.24 3.35
CA LEU A 75 0.53 20.93 3.88
C LEU A 75 -0.76 20.95 4.71
N TYR A 76 -1.06 22.03 5.43
CA TYR A 76 -2.30 22.18 6.20
C TYR A 76 -3.50 22.69 5.37
N ASP A 77 -3.29 23.16 4.14
CA ASP A 77 -4.36 23.65 3.26
C ASP A 77 -4.98 22.51 2.46
N LEU A 78 -5.88 21.75 3.08
CA LEU A 78 -6.57 20.64 2.41
C LEU A 78 -7.71 21.13 1.50
N ASN A 79 -8.13 22.40 1.60
CA ASN A 79 -9.22 22.94 0.78
C ASN A 79 -8.79 23.23 -0.66
N ALA A 80 -7.49 23.38 -0.90
CA ALA A 80 -6.93 23.59 -2.23
C ALA A 80 -6.69 22.29 -3.01
N SER A 81 -6.90 21.11 -2.41
CA SER A 81 -6.77 19.83 -3.09
C SER A 81 -7.77 19.69 -4.24
N LYS A 82 -7.35 19.06 -5.35
CA LYS A 82 -8.23 18.80 -6.49
C LYS A 82 -9.21 17.65 -6.26
N TYR A 83 -8.97 16.83 -5.23
CA TYR A 83 -9.85 15.71 -4.89
C TYR A 83 -11.13 16.17 -4.15
N GLY A 84 -11.08 17.31 -3.46
CA GLY A 84 -12.19 17.90 -2.73
C GLY A 84 -11.70 18.71 -1.53
N SER A 85 -12.64 19.37 -0.85
CA SER A 85 -12.40 20.19 0.34
C SER A 85 -12.08 19.37 1.59
N GLN A 86 -11.56 20.03 2.62
CA GLN A 86 -11.32 19.42 3.93
C GLN A 86 -12.61 18.83 4.54
N ALA A 87 -13.75 19.49 4.36
CA ALA A 87 -15.02 19.03 4.89
C ALA A 87 -15.49 17.74 4.18
N GLU A 88 -15.32 17.66 2.86
CA GLU A 88 -15.65 16.46 2.08
C GLU A 88 -14.72 15.29 2.44
N LEU A 89 -13.42 15.55 2.62
CA LEU A 89 -12.48 14.54 3.10
C LEU A 89 -12.87 13.99 4.48
N LYS A 90 -13.17 14.85 5.45
CA LYS A 90 -13.64 14.42 6.77
C LYS A 90 -14.91 13.58 6.68
N SER A 91 -15.84 13.99 5.82
CA SER A 91 -17.09 13.25 5.63
C SER A 91 -16.90 11.89 4.94
N LEU A 92 -15.90 11.77 4.07
CA LEU A 92 -15.48 10.51 3.46
C LEU A 92 -14.84 9.58 4.50
N VAL A 93 -13.89 10.10 5.29
CA VAL A 93 -13.22 9.35 6.36
C VAL A 93 -14.24 8.82 7.38
N GLU A 94 -15.17 9.67 7.82
CA GLU A 94 -16.25 9.27 8.73
C GLU A 94 -17.11 8.15 8.12
N ALA A 95 -17.44 8.22 6.82
CA ALA A 95 -18.23 7.18 6.17
C ALA A 95 -17.48 5.84 6.13
N PHE A 96 -16.17 5.84 5.88
CA PHE A 96 -15.34 4.63 5.95
C PHE A 96 -15.31 4.05 7.37
N HIS A 97 -15.09 4.89 8.39
CA HIS A 97 -15.09 4.46 9.79
C HIS A 97 -16.43 3.86 10.24
N GLN A 98 -17.56 4.45 9.83
CA GLN A 98 -18.90 3.91 10.08
C GLN A 98 -19.11 2.51 9.48
N ASN A 99 -18.31 2.14 8.47
CA ASN A 99 -18.32 0.84 7.83
C ASN A 99 -17.12 -0.05 8.25
N GLY A 100 -16.37 0.34 9.27
CA GLY A 100 -15.25 -0.43 9.81
C GLY A 100 -14.00 -0.44 8.92
N ILE A 101 -13.87 0.51 7.99
CA ILE A 101 -12.70 0.66 7.13
C ILE A 101 -11.82 1.77 7.69
N LYS A 102 -10.53 1.50 7.86
CA LYS A 102 -9.51 2.49 8.26
C LYS A 102 -8.99 3.27 7.05
N CYS A 103 -8.68 4.55 7.24
CA CYS A 103 -8.20 5.45 6.20
C CYS A 103 -6.69 5.68 6.32
N ILE A 104 -5.98 5.47 5.22
CA ILE A 104 -4.53 5.62 5.09
C ILE A 104 -4.25 6.86 4.23
N ALA A 105 -3.51 7.83 4.75
CA ALA A 105 -3.10 9.01 3.98
C ALA A 105 -1.82 8.72 3.20
N ASP A 106 -1.76 9.22 1.97
CA ASP A 106 -0.50 9.31 1.22
C ASP A 106 0.36 10.46 1.75
N ILE A 107 1.57 10.16 2.20
CA ILE A 107 2.48 11.07 2.89
C ILE A 107 3.66 11.36 1.98
N VAL A 108 3.61 12.53 1.32
CA VAL A 108 4.65 13.06 0.45
C VAL A 108 5.46 14.10 1.22
N VAL A 109 6.66 13.72 1.64
CA VAL A 109 7.54 14.56 2.49
C VAL A 109 8.97 14.69 1.97
N ASN A 110 9.34 13.93 0.93
CA ASN A 110 10.68 14.00 0.34
C ASN A 110 10.98 15.40 -0.20
N HIS A 111 10.06 15.90 -1.00
CA HIS A 111 10.17 17.17 -1.71
C HIS A 111 8.93 18.03 -1.44
N ARG A 112 9.06 19.33 -1.65
CA ARG A 112 7.97 20.28 -1.41
C ARG A 112 8.04 21.47 -2.35
N SER A 113 6.89 21.93 -2.82
CA SER A 113 6.78 23.13 -3.65
C SER A 113 6.87 24.42 -2.82
N THR A 114 7.44 25.45 -3.43
CA THR A 114 7.58 26.79 -2.86
C THR A 114 6.29 27.58 -3.07
N GLU A 115 5.93 28.45 -2.12
CA GLU A 115 4.83 29.42 -2.30
C GLU A 115 5.30 30.60 -3.15
N ARG A 116 6.54 31.04 -2.91
CA ARG A 116 7.16 32.15 -3.64
C ARG A 116 8.60 31.79 -4.01
N GLU A 117 8.94 32.11 -5.24
CA GLU A 117 10.29 31.97 -5.79
C GLU A 117 10.53 33.16 -6.74
N ASP A 118 11.10 34.23 -6.20
CA ASP A 118 11.28 35.50 -6.91
C ASP A 118 12.58 36.21 -6.49
N ALA A 119 12.72 37.48 -6.87
CA ALA A 119 13.90 38.29 -6.53
C ALA A 119 14.09 38.50 -5.01
N GLN A 120 13.05 38.24 -4.20
CA GLN A 120 13.07 38.31 -2.75
C GLN A 120 13.44 36.96 -2.12
N GLY A 121 13.70 35.94 -2.95
CA GLY A 121 14.16 34.61 -2.55
C GLY A 121 13.05 33.57 -2.58
N VAL A 122 13.30 32.49 -1.84
CA VAL A 122 12.42 31.32 -1.80
C VAL A 122 11.70 31.24 -0.47
N PHE A 123 10.40 31.00 -0.51
CA PHE A 123 9.56 30.88 0.66
C PHE A 123 8.62 29.67 0.56
N PHE A 124 8.55 28.90 1.63
CA PHE A 124 7.58 27.84 1.85
C PHE A 124 6.54 28.34 2.85
N GLU A 125 5.30 27.94 2.64
CA GLU A 125 4.19 28.23 3.55
C GLU A 125 3.50 26.93 3.98
N GLY A 126 3.21 26.76 5.27
CA GLY A 126 2.48 25.62 5.79
C GLY A 126 0.98 25.66 5.55
N GLY A 127 0.41 26.84 5.31
CA GLY A 127 -1.03 27.07 5.11
C GLY A 127 -1.78 27.43 6.39
N THR A 128 -1.10 27.97 7.40
CA THR A 128 -1.72 28.39 8.66
C THR A 128 -1.23 29.78 9.11
N PRO A 129 -2.05 30.56 9.83
CA PRO A 129 -1.65 31.90 10.29
C PRO A 129 -0.50 31.95 11.30
N ASP A 130 -0.16 30.82 11.93
CA ASP A 130 0.88 30.73 12.97
C ASP A 130 2.27 30.37 12.41
N GLY A 131 2.39 30.18 11.09
CA GLY A 131 3.65 29.98 10.40
C GLY A 131 4.35 28.64 10.65
N ARG A 132 3.63 27.62 11.13
CA ARG A 132 4.20 26.25 11.17
C ARG A 132 4.49 25.79 9.75
N LEU A 133 5.62 25.11 9.54
CA LEU A 133 6.12 24.71 8.21
C LEU A 133 6.38 25.88 7.25
N ASP A 134 6.40 27.13 7.72
CA ASP A 134 6.91 28.26 6.96
C ASP A 134 8.43 28.30 7.03
N GLY A 135 9.07 28.73 5.95
CA GLY A 135 10.52 28.87 5.93
C GLY A 135 11.06 29.25 4.58
N GLY A 136 12.36 29.07 4.40
CA GLY A 136 13.05 29.42 3.16
C GLY A 136 14.16 28.42 2.84
N PRO A 137 15.27 28.87 2.25
CA PRO A 137 16.40 28.03 1.85
C PRO A 137 16.90 26.98 2.84
N SER A 138 16.80 27.24 4.15
CA SER A 138 17.24 26.30 5.19
C SER A 138 16.38 25.04 5.30
N LEU A 139 15.21 25.00 4.66
CA LEU A 139 14.36 23.82 4.59
C LEU A 139 14.75 22.87 3.44
N ILE A 140 15.72 23.24 2.61
CA ILE A 140 16.08 22.50 1.40
C ILE A 140 17.50 21.98 1.51
N CYS A 141 17.71 20.78 0.97
CA CYS A 141 19.02 20.16 0.88
C CYS A 141 20.03 21.04 0.13
N ASN A 142 21.25 21.20 0.66
CA ASN A 142 22.25 22.11 0.07
C ASN A 142 22.92 21.57 -1.21
N ASN A 143 22.70 20.31 -1.52
CA ASN A 143 23.25 19.59 -2.67
C ASN A 143 22.16 19.15 -3.65
N ASP A 144 20.95 19.71 -3.53
CA ASP A 144 19.89 19.54 -4.53
C ASP A 144 20.41 20.02 -5.90
N PRO A 145 20.47 19.15 -6.91
CA PRO A 145 21.06 19.46 -8.21
C PRO A 145 20.21 20.44 -9.04
N ASN A 146 18.91 20.53 -8.78
CA ASN A 146 17.96 21.33 -9.56
C ASN A 146 17.57 22.63 -8.83
N PHE A 147 17.62 22.64 -7.49
CA PHE A 147 17.20 23.76 -6.64
C PHE A 147 18.36 24.29 -5.78
N THR A 148 19.34 24.89 -6.47
CA THR A 148 20.66 25.31 -5.92
C THR A 148 20.66 26.42 -4.86
N TYR A 149 19.49 26.88 -4.42
CA TYR A 149 19.37 27.88 -3.35
C TYR A 149 19.33 27.26 -1.95
N GLY A 150 19.26 25.94 -1.80
CA GLY A 150 19.21 25.27 -0.50
C GLY A 150 20.43 25.54 0.40
N THR A 151 20.19 25.66 1.70
CA THR A 151 21.23 25.90 2.72
C THR A 151 21.15 24.94 3.90
N GLY A 152 20.30 23.91 3.81
CA GLY A 152 20.17 22.87 4.83
C GLY A 152 21.33 21.88 4.83
N SER A 153 21.08 20.72 5.39
CA SER A 153 21.99 19.57 5.33
C SER A 153 22.05 18.99 3.91
N PRO A 154 23.07 18.17 3.58
CA PRO A 154 23.02 17.38 2.36
C PRO A 154 21.85 16.39 2.40
N ASP A 155 21.27 16.14 1.24
CA ASP A 155 20.26 15.12 1.04
C ASP A 155 20.76 13.74 1.52
N SER A 156 19.84 13.03 2.16
CA SER A 156 20.07 11.74 2.78
C SER A 156 19.62 10.55 1.92
N GLY A 157 19.02 10.81 0.75
CA GLY A 157 18.63 9.78 -0.22
C GLY A 157 18.77 10.24 -1.67
N ARG A 158 17.82 9.83 -2.50
CA ARG A 158 17.78 10.12 -3.94
C ARG A 158 16.97 11.39 -4.21
N ASP A 159 17.57 12.32 -4.93
CA ASP A 159 16.94 13.54 -5.46
C ASP A 159 15.62 13.25 -6.21
N PHE A 160 14.62 14.13 -5.99
CA PHE A 160 13.44 14.23 -6.84
C PHE A 160 13.56 15.43 -7.82
N PRO A 161 13.67 15.20 -9.13
CA PRO A 161 14.12 16.25 -10.05
C PRO A 161 13.11 17.37 -10.31
N PHE A 162 11.86 17.24 -9.83
CA PHE A 162 10.78 18.18 -10.16
C PHE A 162 10.39 19.09 -9.00
N GLY A 163 10.97 18.94 -7.81
CA GLY A 163 10.68 19.79 -6.65
C GLY A 163 11.84 19.83 -5.66
N PRO A 164 12.01 20.94 -4.90
CA PRO A 164 13.08 21.04 -3.90
C PRO A 164 13.02 19.91 -2.88
N ASP A 165 14.12 19.20 -2.70
CA ASP A 165 14.25 18.15 -1.69
C ASP A 165 14.39 18.76 -0.30
N VAL A 166 13.56 18.31 0.63
CA VAL A 166 13.43 18.86 1.98
C VAL A 166 14.59 18.35 2.83
N ASP A 167 15.22 19.24 3.61
CA ASP A 167 16.18 18.85 4.65
C ASP A 167 15.46 18.11 5.78
N LEU A 168 15.32 16.80 5.60
CA LEU A 168 14.73 15.89 6.58
C LEU A 168 15.74 15.44 7.64
N LEU A 169 17.01 15.90 7.62
CA LEU A 169 17.94 15.71 8.74
C LEU A 169 17.76 16.80 9.81
N ASN A 170 17.14 17.92 9.45
CA ASN A 170 16.75 18.97 10.40
C ASN A 170 15.65 18.47 11.35
N THR A 171 15.96 18.41 12.64
CA THR A 171 15.05 17.89 13.67
C THR A 171 13.81 18.76 13.87
N THR A 172 13.90 20.07 13.60
CA THR A 172 12.72 20.95 13.63
C THR A 172 11.79 20.62 12.47
N THR A 173 12.32 20.38 11.27
CA THR A 173 11.55 19.92 10.10
C THR A 173 10.86 18.58 10.39
N GLN A 174 11.61 17.60 10.91
CA GLN A 174 11.05 16.29 11.30
C GLN A 174 9.90 16.43 12.31
N GLN A 175 10.08 17.28 13.33
CA GLN A 175 9.05 17.50 14.35
C GLN A 175 7.81 18.17 13.77
N GLN A 176 7.96 19.24 12.97
CA GLN A 176 6.82 19.94 12.38
C GLN A 176 6.03 19.05 11.40
N LEU A 177 6.73 18.20 10.62
CA LEU A 177 6.08 17.21 9.77
C LEU A 177 5.34 16.14 10.59
N SER A 178 5.93 15.69 11.71
CA SER A 178 5.26 14.77 12.63
C SER A 178 4.01 15.39 13.26
N ASP A 179 4.05 16.69 13.59
CA ASP A 179 2.91 17.43 14.12
C ASP A 179 1.80 17.58 13.06
N TRP A 180 2.16 17.78 11.79
CA TRP A 180 1.21 17.77 10.67
C TRP A 180 0.58 16.39 10.46
N MET A 181 1.36 15.31 10.48
CA MET A 181 0.84 13.95 10.41
C MET A 181 -0.08 13.64 11.60
N ASN A 182 0.29 14.04 12.82
CA ASN A 182 -0.58 13.88 13.99
C ASN A 182 -1.88 14.69 13.86
N TRP A 183 -1.83 15.90 13.30
CA TRP A 183 -3.02 16.68 12.95
C TRP A 183 -3.91 15.97 11.92
N LEU A 184 -3.34 15.33 10.89
CA LEU A 184 -4.11 14.49 9.96
C LEU A 184 -4.85 13.35 10.70
N LYS A 185 -4.23 12.75 11.74
CA LYS A 185 -4.93 11.75 12.56
C LYS A 185 -6.04 12.37 13.41
N THR A 186 -5.73 13.44 14.15
CA THR A 186 -6.64 13.98 15.17
C THR A 186 -7.79 14.78 14.58
N ASP A 187 -7.52 15.58 13.56
CA ASP A 187 -8.47 16.56 13.03
C ASP A 187 -9.20 16.05 11.78
N ILE A 188 -8.56 15.20 10.99
CA ILE A 188 -9.15 14.62 9.77
C ILE A 188 -9.66 13.20 10.02
N GLY A 189 -8.97 12.42 10.85
CA GLY A 189 -9.35 11.05 11.21
C GLY A 189 -8.57 9.97 10.48
N PHE A 190 -7.41 10.28 9.88
CA PHE A 190 -6.58 9.23 9.29
C PHE A 190 -6.04 8.26 10.36
N ASP A 191 -5.96 6.99 10.00
CA ASP A 191 -5.53 5.91 10.90
C ASP A 191 -4.06 5.53 10.66
N GLY A 192 -3.53 5.81 9.47
CA GLY A 192 -2.18 5.38 9.10
C GLY A 192 -1.66 5.97 7.80
N TRP A 193 -0.48 5.49 7.38
CA TRP A 193 0.35 6.16 6.38
C TRP A 193 0.75 5.26 5.20
N ARG A 194 0.66 5.77 3.98
CA ARG A 194 1.46 5.31 2.85
C ARG A 194 2.58 6.33 2.68
N PHE A 195 3.83 5.93 2.90
CA PHE A 195 4.97 6.81 2.70
C PHE A 195 5.41 6.77 1.25
N ASP A 196 5.31 7.93 0.60
CA ASP A 196 5.78 8.16 -0.77
C ASP A 196 7.31 8.17 -0.84
N PHE A 197 7.84 7.63 -1.95
CA PHE A 197 9.23 7.79 -2.37
C PHE A 197 10.27 7.62 -1.25
N VAL A 198 10.18 6.54 -0.46
CA VAL A 198 11.04 6.36 0.74
C VAL A 198 12.53 6.12 0.41
N ILE A 199 12.87 6.01 -0.87
CA ILE A 199 14.27 5.98 -1.34
C ILE A 199 14.89 7.38 -1.38
N GLY A 200 14.07 8.42 -1.29
CA GLY A 200 14.51 9.81 -1.33
C GLY A 200 15.12 10.31 -0.01
N TYR A 201 14.96 9.58 1.09
CA TYR A 201 15.51 9.97 2.38
C TYR A 201 15.95 8.78 3.24
N ALA A 202 16.80 9.05 4.23
CA ALA A 202 17.34 8.01 5.09
C ALA A 202 16.24 7.26 5.86
N THR A 203 16.34 5.93 5.94
CA THR A 203 15.38 5.05 6.64
C THR A 203 15.16 5.43 8.10
N SER A 204 16.15 6.04 8.77
CA SER A 204 16.01 6.55 10.14
C SER A 204 14.95 7.63 10.29
N ILE A 205 14.66 8.38 9.23
CA ILE A 205 13.61 9.40 9.20
C ILE A 205 12.23 8.73 9.17
N THR A 206 12.03 7.68 8.36
CA THR A 206 10.79 6.89 8.41
C THR A 206 10.58 6.27 9.78
N LYS A 207 11.64 5.72 10.38
CA LYS A 207 11.59 5.21 11.76
C LYS A 207 11.16 6.29 12.75
N PHE A 208 11.72 7.49 12.64
CA PHE A 208 11.34 8.63 13.47
C PHE A 208 9.84 8.95 13.31
N PHE A 209 9.33 9.08 12.08
CA PHE A 209 7.91 9.34 11.85
C PHE A 209 7.00 8.24 12.42
N MET A 210 7.38 6.97 12.29
CA MET A 210 6.64 5.86 12.89
C MET A 210 6.60 5.96 14.43
N GLU A 211 7.71 6.33 15.07
CA GLU A 211 7.80 6.48 16.53
C GLU A 211 7.01 7.70 17.05
N GLN A 212 7.02 8.80 16.30
CA GLN A 212 6.33 10.04 16.68
C GLN A 212 4.83 10.01 16.42
N THR A 213 4.38 9.30 15.39
CA THR A 213 2.97 9.34 14.95
C THR A 213 2.19 8.08 15.28
N LYS A 214 2.86 6.94 15.51
CA LYS A 214 2.27 5.65 15.92
C LYS A 214 0.99 5.31 15.13
N PRO A 215 1.07 5.17 13.80
CA PRO A 215 -0.08 4.81 12.98
C PRO A 215 -0.56 3.39 13.29
N ASP A 216 -1.84 3.13 13.04
CA ASP A 216 -2.41 1.78 13.15
C ASP A 216 -1.89 0.84 12.06
N PHE A 217 -1.59 1.42 10.89
CA PHE A 217 -1.02 0.72 9.74
C PHE A 217 -0.10 1.67 8.98
N ALA A 218 1.02 1.17 8.47
CA ALA A 218 1.84 1.95 7.56
C ALA A 218 2.48 1.06 6.49
N VAL A 219 2.57 1.59 5.27
CA VAL A 219 3.24 0.96 4.14
C VAL A 219 4.17 1.95 3.46
N ALA A 220 5.36 1.50 3.09
CA ALA A 220 6.35 2.29 2.39
C ALA A 220 6.45 1.91 0.91
N GLU A 221 6.53 2.91 0.04
CA GLU A 221 6.93 2.73 -1.34
C GLU A 221 8.45 2.75 -1.46
N LYS A 222 9.07 1.60 -1.22
CA LYS A 222 10.48 1.39 -1.52
C LYS A 222 10.63 0.77 -2.90
N TRP A 223 10.54 1.62 -3.92
CA TRP A 223 10.67 1.22 -5.31
C TRP A 223 12.14 1.34 -5.77
N ASP A 224 12.87 0.23 -5.73
CA ASP A 224 14.22 0.15 -6.31
C ASP A 224 14.19 -0.42 -7.73
N ASP A 225 15.30 -0.24 -8.44
CA ASP A 225 15.53 -0.88 -9.72
C ASP A 225 15.54 -2.41 -9.56
N PHE A 226 14.86 -3.09 -10.47
CA PHE A 226 14.75 -4.55 -10.46
C PHE A 226 15.41 -5.17 -11.68
N THR A 227 16.25 -6.18 -11.43
CA THR A 227 16.86 -7.00 -12.47
C THR A 227 16.40 -8.45 -12.31
N LEU A 228 15.83 -9.03 -13.37
CA LEU A 228 15.46 -10.46 -13.39
C LEU A 228 16.67 -11.34 -13.08
N GLY A 229 16.49 -12.34 -12.22
CA GLY A 229 17.56 -13.18 -11.69
C GLY A 229 18.23 -12.62 -10.42
N GLN A 230 17.82 -11.44 -9.95
CA GLN A 230 18.28 -10.84 -8.69
C GLN A 230 17.14 -10.68 -7.67
N GLU A 231 16.15 -11.57 -7.73
CA GLU A 231 14.96 -11.55 -6.87
C GLU A 231 15.34 -11.56 -5.38
N ASP A 232 16.33 -12.38 -5.01
CA ASP A 232 16.84 -12.48 -3.64
C ASP A 232 17.45 -11.18 -3.13
N ALA A 233 18.27 -10.51 -3.95
CA ALA A 233 18.86 -9.24 -3.56
C ALA A 233 17.77 -8.19 -3.35
N HIS A 234 16.79 -8.11 -4.26
CA HIS A 234 15.71 -7.13 -4.20
C HIS A 234 14.78 -7.36 -2.98
N ARG A 235 14.28 -8.58 -2.74
CA ARG A 235 13.43 -8.85 -1.56
C ARG A 235 14.16 -8.74 -0.23
N ASN A 236 15.44 -9.08 -0.18
CA ASN A 236 16.24 -8.90 1.04
C ASN A 236 16.46 -7.41 1.33
N ALA A 237 16.67 -6.57 0.30
CA ALA A 237 16.75 -5.12 0.48
C ALA A 237 15.45 -4.51 1.02
N LEU A 238 14.27 -5.02 0.63
CA LEU A 238 12.99 -4.63 1.23
C LEU A 238 12.89 -5.07 2.71
N ARG A 239 13.20 -6.34 3.01
CA ARG A 239 13.22 -6.88 4.38
C ARG A 239 14.15 -6.08 5.30
N ASP A 240 15.37 -5.83 4.84
CA ASP A 240 16.40 -5.16 5.64
C ASP A 240 16.03 -3.69 5.88
N TRP A 241 15.44 -3.03 4.88
CA TRP A 241 14.88 -1.69 5.06
C TRP A 241 13.76 -1.65 6.09
N VAL A 242 12.82 -2.61 6.07
CA VAL A 242 11.77 -2.72 7.09
C VAL A 242 12.39 -2.87 8.49
N GLY A 243 13.40 -3.73 8.62
CA GLY A 243 14.14 -3.89 9.88
C GLY A 243 14.80 -2.60 10.35
N ALA A 244 15.47 -1.89 9.45
CA ALA A 244 16.10 -0.60 9.74
C ALA A 244 15.09 0.51 10.07
N ALA A 245 13.88 0.45 9.51
CA ALA A 245 12.77 1.36 9.79
C ALA A 245 12.06 1.07 11.13
N GLY A 246 12.56 0.11 11.92
CA GLY A 246 12.01 -0.26 13.23
C GLY A 246 11.08 -1.47 13.22
N GLY A 247 10.87 -2.12 12.07
CA GLY A 247 10.18 -3.40 11.93
C GLY A 247 8.65 -3.38 11.99
N ALA A 248 8.04 -2.29 12.48
CA ALA A 248 6.59 -2.15 12.57
C ALA A 248 5.93 -1.77 11.23
N ILE A 249 6.64 -1.01 10.39
CA ILE A 249 6.15 -0.59 9.07
C ILE A 249 6.16 -1.77 8.08
N THR A 250 5.25 -1.74 7.10
CA THR A 250 5.23 -2.69 5.97
C THR A 250 5.85 -2.05 4.73
N ALA A 251 6.16 -2.83 3.70
CA ALA A 251 6.63 -2.32 2.41
C ALA A 251 5.79 -2.94 1.29
N PHE A 252 5.57 -2.16 0.23
CA PHE A 252 5.01 -2.72 -1.01
C PHE A 252 5.96 -3.79 -1.55
N ASP A 253 5.43 -4.97 -1.85
CA ASP A 253 6.19 -6.11 -2.37
C ASP A 253 6.44 -5.93 -3.87
N PHE A 254 7.29 -4.95 -4.19
CA PHE A 254 7.74 -4.69 -5.55
C PHE A 254 8.46 -5.90 -6.16
N THR A 255 9.09 -6.75 -5.34
CA THR A 255 9.69 -8.00 -5.84
C THR A 255 8.61 -8.91 -6.43
N THR A 256 7.52 -9.19 -5.70
CA THR A 256 6.40 -9.97 -6.23
C THR A 256 5.82 -9.30 -7.48
N LYS A 257 5.59 -7.98 -7.45
CA LYS A 257 5.08 -7.22 -8.61
C LYS A 257 5.90 -7.45 -9.87
N PHE A 258 7.22 -7.26 -9.82
CA PHE A 258 8.08 -7.39 -11.00
C PHE A 258 8.25 -8.82 -11.49
N ILE A 259 8.39 -9.78 -10.57
CA ILE A 259 8.42 -11.21 -10.94
C ILE A 259 7.11 -11.58 -11.62
N PHE A 260 5.98 -11.17 -11.07
CA PHE A 260 4.67 -11.59 -11.53
C PHE A 260 4.30 -10.96 -12.88
N ASN A 261 4.70 -9.70 -13.12
CA ASN A 261 4.61 -9.06 -14.44
C ASN A 261 5.26 -9.91 -15.55
N GLN A 262 6.33 -10.66 -15.25
CA GLN A 262 6.96 -11.58 -16.21
C GLN A 262 6.34 -12.98 -16.16
N ALA A 263 6.06 -13.50 -14.97
CA ALA A 263 5.53 -14.85 -14.78
C ALA A 263 4.18 -15.05 -15.51
N ILE A 264 3.31 -14.03 -15.52
CA ILE A 264 2.00 -14.09 -16.19
C ILE A 264 2.08 -14.16 -17.73
N LYS A 265 3.28 -14.05 -18.32
CA LYS A 265 3.54 -14.18 -19.76
C LYS A 265 3.94 -15.59 -20.18
N GLY A 266 3.57 -16.61 -19.40
CA GLY A 266 3.90 -18.01 -19.66
C GLY A 266 5.20 -18.47 -18.97
N GLU A 267 5.57 -17.81 -17.86
CA GLU A 267 6.76 -18.13 -17.08
C GLU A 267 6.40 -18.30 -15.60
N LEU A 268 5.25 -18.93 -15.31
CA LEU A 268 4.69 -19.07 -13.95
C LEU A 268 5.63 -19.77 -12.96
N GLY A 269 6.59 -20.55 -13.46
CA GLY A 269 7.66 -21.17 -12.68
C GLY A 269 8.49 -20.16 -11.88
N ARG A 270 8.57 -18.90 -12.31
CA ARG A 270 9.28 -17.82 -11.60
C ARG A 270 8.69 -17.49 -10.24
N LEU A 271 7.44 -17.85 -9.97
CA LEU A 271 6.79 -17.56 -8.69
C LEU A 271 7.32 -18.43 -7.53
N LYS A 272 8.20 -19.40 -7.81
CA LYS A 272 8.85 -20.27 -6.83
C LYS A 272 10.36 -20.02 -6.83
N ASP A 273 10.93 -19.76 -5.65
CA ASP A 273 12.38 -19.64 -5.49
C ASP A 273 13.09 -21.01 -5.43
N SER A 274 14.42 -20.98 -5.35
CA SER A 274 15.24 -22.20 -5.27
C SER A 274 15.02 -23.03 -4.01
N ASN A 275 14.43 -22.46 -2.96
CA ASN A 275 14.10 -23.13 -1.70
C ASN A 275 12.66 -23.66 -1.68
N GLY A 276 11.89 -23.43 -2.75
CA GLY A 276 10.49 -23.85 -2.85
C GLY A 276 9.48 -22.89 -2.22
N ASN A 277 9.90 -21.68 -1.83
CA ASN A 277 9.05 -20.64 -1.27
C ASN A 277 8.56 -19.67 -2.37
N PRO A 278 7.54 -18.84 -2.09
CA PRO A 278 7.20 -17.71 -2.96
C PRO A 278 8.42 -16.83 -3.26
N ALA A 279 8.59 -16.42 -4.51
CA ALA A 279 9.82 -15.74 -4.94
C ALA A 279 9.93 -14.26 -4.52
N GLY A 280 8.84 -13.59 -4.17
CA GLY A 280 8.87 -12.19 -3.71
C GLY A 280 9.09 -12.02 -2.21
N MET A 281 8.79 -10.83 -1.68
CA MET A 281 8.96 -10.50 -0.25
C MET A 281 8.09 -11.38 0.66
N ILE A 282 6.92 -11.81 0.19
CA ILE A 282 6.09 -12.80 0.89
C ILE A 282 6.79 -14.15 1.16
N GLY A 283 7.89 -14.46 0.47
CA GLY A 283 8.71 -15.63 0.76
C GLY A 283 9.66 -15.48 1.96
N VAL A 284 9.92 -14.24 2.40
CA VAL A 284 10.96 -13.94 3.42
C VAL A 284 10.44 -13.14 4.62
N LEU A 285 9.48 -12.25 4.43
CA LEU A 285 8.91 -11.41 5.49
C LEU A 285 7.42 -11.11 5.20
N PRO A 286 6.56 -12.14 5.14
CA PRO A 286 5.20 -11.97 4.63
C PRO A 286 4.33 -11.05 5.50
N GLN A 287 4.55 -11.01 6.81
CA GLN A 287 3.79 -10.12 7.71
C GLN A 287 4.04 -8.62 7.48
N ASN A 288 5.11 -8.25 6.76
CA ASN A 288 5.42 -6.87 6.38
C ASN A 288 5.31 -6.62 4.87
N ALA A 289 4.80 -7.59 4.10
CA ALA A 289 4.71 -7.48 2.65
C ALA A 289 3.30 -7.09 2.21
N VAL A 290 3.15 -5.89 1.63
CA VAL A 290 1.91 -5.45 0.99
C VAL A 290 1.97 -5.82 -0.49
N THR A 291 1.26 -6.89 -0.87
CA THR A 291 1.23 -7.38 -2.25
C THR A 291 0.21 -6.59 -3.06
N PHE A 292 0.46 -6.37 -4.34
CA PHE A 292 -0.44 -5.61 -5.21
C PHE A 292 -0.27 -6.06 -6.67
N ILE A 293 -1.29 -5.83 -7.49
CA ILE A 293 -1.23 -6.11 -8.93
C ILE A 293 -0.76 -4.89 -9.70
N ASP A 294 -1.36 -3.74 -9.45
CA ASP A 294 -0.96 -2.46 -10.00
C ASP A 294 -1.30 -1.34 -9.00
N ASN A 295 -0.69 -0.17 -9.19
CA ASN A 295 -1.03 1.06 -8.51
C ASN A 295 -1.22 2.20 -9.54
N HIS A 296 -1.31 3.45 -9.07
CA HIS A 296 -1.51 4.60 -9.96
C HIS A 296 -0.31 4.87 -10.88
N ASP A 297 0.90 4.47 -10.50
CA ASP A 297 2.10 4.65 -11.31
C ASP A 297 2.31 3.49 -12.29
N THR A 298 2.30 2.26 -11.79
CA THR A 298 2.58 1.08 -12.59
C THR A 298 1.54 0.94 -13.70
N TRP A 299 0.26 1.19 -13.39
CA TRP A 299 -0.82 1.12 -14.35
C TRP A 299 -1.19 2.46 -14.96
N SER A 300 -1.71 3.41 -14.19
CA SER A 300 -2.31 4.62 -14.78
C SER A 300 -1.27 5.48 -15.51
N GLN A 301 -0.04 5.57 -14.99
CA GLN A 301 1.10 6.20 -15.66
C GLN A 301 1.89 5.27 -16.59
N ARG A 302 1.53 3.98 -16.63
CA ARG A 302 2.12 2.95 -17.50
C ARG A 302 3.62 2.70 -17.28
N LEU A 303 4.12 2.93 -16.05
CA LEU A 303 5.54 2.71 -15.74
C LEU A 303 5.92 1.23 -15.67
N ALA A 304 5.02 0.36 -15.21
CA ALA A 304 5.26 -1.09 -15.09
C ALA A 304 3.94 -1.91 -15.07
N PRO A 305 3.08 -1.76 -16.10
CA PRO A 305 1.73 -2.34 -16.08
C PRO A 305 1.76 -3.86 -15.99
N PHE A 306 0.83 -4.45 -15.24
CA PHE A 306 0.75 -5.91 -15.12
C PHE A 306 0.27 -6.57 -16.42
N SER A 307 -0.91 -6.17 -16.91
CA SER A 307 -1.53 -6.71 -18.12
C SER A 307 -2.72 -5.86 -18.56
N ASP A 308 -2.89 -5.66 -19.88
CA ASP A 308 -4.13 -5.10 -20.45
C ASP A 308 -5.28 -6.13 -20.53
N ASP A 309 -5.01 -7.41 -20.26
CA ASP A 309 -5.99 -8.49 -20.23
C ASP A 309 -6.59 -8.67 -18.82
N PRO A 310 -7.89 -8.38 -18.60
CA PRO A 310 -8.56 -8.56 -17.31
C PRO A 310 -8.52 -9.99 -16.78
N ASP A 311 -8.47 -11.01 -17.65
CA ASP A 311 -8.40 -12.41 -17.22
C ASP A 311 -7.04 -12.72 -16.57
N LYS A 312 -5.97 -12.09 -17.06
CA LYS A 312 -4.65 -12.16 -16.42
C LYS A 312 -4.63 -11.39 -15.12
N VAL A 313 -5.23 -10.21 -15.07
CA VAL A 313 -5.37 -9.42 -13.82
C VAL A 313 -6.14 -10.23 -12.77
N ALA A 314 -7.19 -10.96 -13.16
CA ALA A 314 -7.92 -11.86 -12.28
C ALA A 314 -7.03 -12.97 -11.71
N GLN A 315 -6.18 -13.61 -12.53
CA GLN A 315 -5.17 -14.57 -12.05
C GLN A 315 -4.22 -13.92 -11.02
N GLY A 316 -3.83 -12.67 -11.25
CA GLY A 316 -3.10 -11.85 -10.28
C GLY A 316 -3.80 -11.79 -8.92
N TYR A 317 -5.07 -11.43 -8.92
CA TYR A 317 -5.87 -11.38 -7.70
C TYR A 317 -6.04 -12.73 -7.02
N VAL A 318 -6.18 -13.83 -7.77
CA VAL A 318 -6.20 -15.17 -7.16
C VAL A 318 -4.92 -15.39 -6.36
N TYR A 319 -3.76 -15.03 -6.88
CA TYR A 319 -2.49 -15.15 -6.15
C TYR A 319 -2.50 -14.31 -4.87
N ILE A 320 -2.63 -12.98 -4.97
CA ILE A 320 -2.42 -12.11 -3.81
C ILE A 320 -3.51 -12.25 -2.73
N LEU A 321 -4.75 -12.58 -3.09
CA LEU A 321 -5.85 -12.74 -2.13
C LEU A 321 -5.84 -14.11 -1.44
N THR A 322 -5.23 -15.13 -2.04
CA THR A 322 -5.10 -16.47 -1.42
C THR A 322 -3.78 -16.68 -0.68
N HIS A 323 -2.73 -15.92 -1.00
CA HIS A 323 -1.40 -16.05 -0.41
C HIS A 323 -1.22 -15.23 0.88
N PRO A 324 -0.12 -15.45 1.63
CA PRO A 324 0.30 -14.59 2.73
C PRO A 324 0.65 -13.18 2.24
N GLY A 325 0.99 -12.30 3.18
CA GLY A 325 1.04 -10.87 2.92
C GLY A 325 -0.32 -10.18 3.08
N ILE A 326 -0.28 -8.88 2.85
CA ILE A 326 -1.41 -7.95 2.98
C ILE A 326 -1.78 -7.50 1.56
N PRO A 327 -2.81 -8.08 0.93
CA PRO A 327 -3.16 -7.73 -0.44
C PRO A 327 -3.72 -6.31 -0.52
N SER A 328 -3.26 -5.57 -1.53
CA SER A 328 -3.76 -4.27 -1.95
C SER A 328 -4.51 -4.39 -3.26
N ILE A 329 -5.80 -4.04 -3.24
CA ILE A 329 -6.69 -4.01 -4.39
C ILE A 329 -6.63 -2.63 -5.04
N PHE A 330 -6.52 -2.58 -6.36
CA PHE A 330 -6.45 -1.32 -7.11
C PHE A 330 -7.83 -0.82 -7.55
N TYR A 331 -8.04 0.49 -7.46
CA TYR A 331 -9.29 1.19 -7.80
C TYR A 331 -9.82 0.81 -9.19
N ASP A 332 -9.01 0.91 -10.26
CA ASP A 332 -9.48 0.66 -11.63
C ASP A 332 -9.99 -0.77 -11.79
N HIS A 333 -9.22 -1.72 -11.25
CA HIS A 333 -9.56 -3.14 -11.34
C HIS A 333 -10.91 -3.44 -10.68
N PHE A 334 -11.16 -2.86 -9.51
CA PHE A 334 -12.36 -3.13 -8.73
C PHE A 334 -13.59 -2.36 -9.24
N LEU A 335 -13.45 -1.07 -9.57
CA LEU A 335 -14.58 -0.20 -9.91
C LEU A 335 -14.81 -0.02 -11.41
N GLU A 336 -13.79 -0.16 -12.25
CA GLU A 336 -13.86 0.21 -13.66
C GLU A 336 -13.72 -1.01 -14.61
N TRP A 337 -13.02 -2.06 -14.20
CA TRP A 337 -12.65 -3.18 -15.07
C TRP A 337 -13.54 -4.41 -14.97
N GLY A 338 -14.59 -4.35 -14.16
CA GLY A 338 -15.50 -5.48 -13.96
C GLY A 338 -14.90 -6.65 -13.16
N LEU A 339 -13.79 -6.44 -12.43
CA LEU A 339 -13.20 -7.47 -11.56
C LEU A 339 -13.77 -7.47 -10.13
N LYS A 340 -14.83 -6.70 -9.89
CA LYS A 340 -15.55 -6.65 -8.61
C LYS A 340 -15.90 -8.06 -8.10
N ASP A 341 -16.62 -8.85 -8.88
CA ASP A 341 -17.11 -10.16 -8.44
C ASP A 341 -15.97 -11.17 -8.20
N PRO A 342 -14.96 -11.31 -9.09
CA PRO A 342 -13.76 -12.09 -8.78
C PRO A 342 -13.11 -11.70 -7.46
N ILE A 343 -12.88 -10.40 -7.24
CA ILE A 343 -12.24 -9.90 -6.01
C ILE A 343 -13.11 -10.23 -4.79
N LYS A 344 -14.42 -9.98 -4.83
CA LYS A 344 -15.35 -10.27 -3.72
C LYS A 344 -15.39 -11.75 -3.33
N ASN A 345 -15.37 -12.65 -4.32
CA ASN A 345 -15.35 -14.08 -4.03
C ASN A 345 -14.03 -14.50 -3.39
N LEU A 346 -12.91 -13.99 -3.88
CA LEU A 346 -11.58 -14.29 -3.34
C LEU A 346 -11.37 -13.73 -1.93
N THR A 347 -11.83 -12.51 -1.64
CA THR A 347 -11.78 -11.93 -0.28
C THR A 347 -12.68 -12.71 0.68
N ALA A 348 -13.84 -13.20 0.23
CA ALA A 348 -14.71 -14.06 1.02
C ALA A 348 -14.05 -15.40 1.35
N ILE A 349 -13.38 -16.05 0.39
CA ILE A 349 -12.60 -17.28 0.62
C ILE A 349 -11.46 -17.02 1.62
N ARG A 350 -10.70 -15.94 1.42
CA ARG A 350 -9.62 -15.52 2.32
C ARG A 350 -10.12 -15.40 3.77
N LYS A 351 -11.23 -14.68 3.95
CA LYS A 351 -11.86 -14.45 5.26
C LYS A 351 -12.41 -15.74 5.86
N LYS A 352 -13.14 -16.54 5.08
CA LYS A 352 -13.74 -17.82 5.52
C LYS A 352 -12.70 -18.76 6.12
N HIS A 353 -11.52 -18.82 5.49
CA HIS A 353 -10.43 -19.72 5.90
C HIS A 353 -9.42 -19.07 6.85
N GLY A 354 -9.62 -17.80 7.23
CA GLY A 354 -8.71 -17.08 8.11
C GLY A 354 -7.29 -16.97 7.55
N ILE A 355 -7.17 -16.89 6.23
CA ILE A 355 -5.89 -16.67 5.56
C ILE A 355 -5.42 -15.26 5.93
N ASN A 356 -4.18 -15.16 6.38
CA ASN A 356 -3.63 -13.95 6.99
C ASN A 356 -2.19 -13.71 6.54
N PRO A 357 -1.55 -12.58 6.93
CA PRO A 357 -0.22 -12.24 6.46
C PRO A 357 0.86 -13.26 6.81
N THR A 358 0.63 -14.16 7.77
CA THR A 358 1.59 -15.21 8.18
C THR A 358 1.17 -16.63 7.81
N SER A 359 0.12 -16.78 6.99
CA SER A 359 -0.29 -18.10 6.49
C SER A 359 0.88 -18.82 5.80
N LYS A 360 0.85 -20.15 5.79
CA LYS A 360 1.91 -20.97 5.20
C LYS A 360 1.55 -21.34 3.77
N VAL A 361 2.53 -21.25 2.87
CA VAL A 361 2.39 -21.68 1.48
C VAL A 361 3.20 -22.94 1.25
N LYS A 362 2.59 -23.91 0.59
CA LYS A 362 3.26 -25.07 0.01
C LYS A 362 3.00 -25.06 -1.49
N ILE A 363 4.04 -24.76 -2.27
CA ILE A 363 3.94 -24.74 -3.73
C ILE A 363 3.94 -26.19 -4.25
N LEU A 364 2.86 -26.58 -4.91
CA LEU A 364 2.64 -27.93 -5.44
C LEU A 364 3.20 -28.08 -6.86
N ALA A 365 3.07 -27.03 -7.68
CA ALA A 365 3.63 -26.97 -9.02
C ALA A 365 4.04 -25.53 -9.39
N ALA A 366 5.12 -25.42 -10.16
CA ALA A 366 5.62 -24.15 -10.69
C ALA A 366 6.31 -24.45 -12.03
N GLU A 367 5.52 -24.39 -13.10
CA GLU A 367 5.86 -24.67 -14.49
C GLU A 367 5.57 -23.42 -15.35
N SER A 368 5.88 -23.41 -16.65
CA SER A 368 5.60 -22.25 -17.52
C SER A 368 4.12 -21.85 -17.55
N ASP A 369 3.23 -22.84 -17.57
CA ASP A 369 1.79 -22.71 -17.80
C ASP A 369 0.93 -23.14 -16.59
N LEU A 370 1.57 -23.40 -15.45
CA LEU A 370 0.91 -23.76 -14.19
C LEU A 370 1.69 -23.24 -12.99
N TYR A 371 1.03 -22.46 -12.15
CA TYR A 371 1.40 -22.32 -10.75
C TYR A 371 0.26 -22.85 -9.88
N MET A 372 0.58 -23.70 -8.92
CA MET A 372 -0.39 -24.29 -8.00
C MET A 372 0.17 -24.34 -6.59
N ALA A 373 -0.60 -23.88 -5.61
CA ALA A 373 -0.17 -23.79 -4.22
C ALA A 373 -1.29 -24.13 -3.25
N GLU A 374 -0.91 -24.75 -2.13
CA GLU A 374 -1.75 -25.00 -0.96
C GLU A 374 -1.43 -23.96 0.12
N ILE A 375 -2.46 -23.36 0.71
CA ILE A 375 -2.33 -22.34 1.75
C ILE A 375 -3.02 -22.83 3.03
N ASP A 376 -2.24 -22.87 4.12
CA ASP A 376 -2.63 -23.33 5.46
C ASP A 376 -3.27 -24.73 5.51
N GLU A 377 -3.08 -25.57 4.48
CA GLU A 377 -3.79 -26.84 4.31
C GLU A 377 -5.32 -26.67 4.35
N LYS A 378 -5.81 -25.51 3.92
CA LYS A 378 -7.24 -25.12 3.90
C LYS A 378 -7.75 -24.87 2.50
N ILE A 379 -6.93 -24.22 1.68
CA ILE A 379 -7.26 -23.91 0.28
C ILE A 379 -6.13 -24.33 -0.64
N ILE A 380 -6.50 -24.67 -1.87
CA ILE A 380 -5.58 -24.85 -2.99
C ILE A 380 -5.99 -23.86 -4.08
N MET A 381 -5.02 -23.24 -4.73
CA MET A 381 -5.27 -22.39 -5.89
C MET A 381 -4.40 -22.81 -7.06
N LYS A 382 -4.86 -22.53 -8.28
CA LYS A 382 -4.04 -22.52 -9.48
C LYS A 382 -4.20 -21.24 -10.29
N ILE A 383 -3.17 -20.91 -11.07
CA ILE A 383 -3.20 -19.98 -12.19
C ILE A 383 -2.45 -20.59 -13.39
N GLY A 384 -2.72 -20.10 -14.59
CA GLY A 384 -2.19 -20.59 -15.86
C GLY A 384 -3.13 -21.54 -16.61
N PRO A 385 -2.93 -21.74 -17.92
CA PRO A 385 -3.89 -22.43 -18.78
C PRO A 385 -3.92 -23.96 -18.63
N LYS A 386 -2.97 -24.58 -17.92
CA LYS A 386 -2.90 -26.05 -17.79
C LYS A 386 -4.13 -26.64 -17.10
N GLY A 387 -4.98 -27.36 -17.84
CA GLY A 387 -6.21 -27.96 -17.32
C GLY A 387 -6.04 -29.32 -16.64
N ASP A 388 -5.11 -30.14 -17.13
CA ASP A 388 -4.81 -31.45 -16.54
C ASP A 388 -3.84 -31.31 -15.37
N LEU A 389 -4.36 -31.57 -14.16
CA LEU A 389 -3.62 -31.45 -12.91
C LEU A 389 -3.10 -32.81 -12.39
N GLY A 390 -3.42 -33.91 -13.07
CA GLY A 390 -3.08 -35.26 -12.62
C GLY A 390 -3.42 -35.49 -11.13
N ASN A 391 -2.41 -35.91 -10.36
CA ASN A 391 -2.55 -36.20 -8.93
C ASN A 391 -2.25 -34.99 -8.01
N LEU A 392 -2.09 -33.77 -8.56
CA LEU A 392 -1.77 -32.58 -7.77
C LEU A 392 -2.95 -32.10 -6.91
N LEU A 393 -4.18 -32.39 -7.30
CA LEU A 393 -5.39 -32.03 -6.58
C LEU A 393 -5.92 -33.23 -5.76
N PRO A 394 -5.82 -33.22 -4.42
CA PRO A 394 -6.35 -34.31 -3.60
C PRO A 394 -7.88 -34.34 -3.61
N SER A 395 -8.47 -35.54 -3.47
CA SER A 395 -9.93 -35.72 -3.40
C SER A 395 -10.58 -35.12 -2.14
N THR A 396 -9.78 -34.68 -1.17
CA THR A 396 -10.24 -33.98 0.04
C THR A 396 -10.53 -32.50 -0.18
N TYR A 397 -10.38 -32.00 -1.41
CA TYR A 397 -10.64 -30.62 -1.79
C TYR A 397 -11.81 -30.56 -2.78
N GLN A 398 -12.68 -29.57 -2.62
CA GLN A 398 -13.81 -29.30 -3.51
C GLN A 398 -13.68 -27.91 -4.15
N LEU A 399 -14.17 -27.78 -5.39
CA LEU A 399 -14.08 -26.54 -6.15
C LEU A 399 -14.92 -25.45 -5.47
N ALA A 400 -14.31 -24.30 -5.19
CA ALA A 400 -14.97 -23.17 -4.57
C ALA A 400 -15.18 -22.01 -5.54
N TYR A 401 -14.18 -21.72 -6.37
CA TYR A 401 -14.29 -20.63 -7.35
C TYR A 401 -13.50 -20.92 -8.62
N PRO A 402 -14.16 -21.17 -9.77
CA PRO A 402 -13.50 -21.30 -11.06
C PRO A 402 -13.40 -19.95 -11.80
N GLY A 403 -12.45 -19.85 -12.71
CA GLY A 403 -12.42 -18.80 -13.73
C GLY A 403 -11.53 -19.17 -14.91
N LYS A 404 -11.30 -18.21 -15.81
CA LYS A 404 -10.46 -18.45 -16.98
C LYS A 404 -9.00 -18.53 -16.55
N ASP A 405 -8.39 -19.70 -16.79
CA ASP A 405 -7.01 -20.02 -16.42
C ASP A 405 -6.70 -19.92 -14.92
N PHE A 406 -7.71 -19.99 -14.05
CA PHE A 406 -7.53 -20.11 -12.61
C PHE A 406 -8.65 -20.93 -11.95
N ALA A 407 -8.35 -21.45 -10.77
CA ALA A 407 -9.36 -22.06 -9.90
C ALA A 407 -8.88 -22.06 -8.44
N VAL A 408 -9.84 -22.03 -7.51
CA VAL A 408 -9.63 -22.16 -6.07
C VAL A 408 -10.49 -23.29 -5.54
N TRP A 409 -9.88 -24.15 -4.74
CA TRP A 409 -10.53 -25.24 -4.02
C TRP A 409 -10.38 -25.06 -2.52
N GLU A 410 -11.34 -25.59 -1.79
CA GLU A 410 -11.37 -25.58 -0.33
C GLU A 410 -11.39 -27.02 0.20
N LYS A 411 -10.73 -27.26 1.32
CA LYS A 411 -10.76 -28.56 1.98
C LYS A 411 -12.16 -28.85 2.52
N ILE A 412 -12.61 -30.09 2.33
CA ILE A 412 -13.94 -30.59 2.75
C ILE A 412 -14.00 -30.74 4.28
#